data_AF-A0A4R2LDK3-F1
#
_entry.id   AF-A0A4R2LDK3-F1
#
_cell.length_a   1.000
_cell.length_b   1.000
_cell.length_c   1.000
_cell.angle_alpha   90.00
_cell.angle_beta   90.00
_cell.angle_gamma   90.00
#
_symmetry.space_group_name_H-M   'P 1'
#
loop_
_entity.id
_entity.type
_entity.pdbx_description
1 polymer ?
#
loop_
_entity_poly.entity_id
_entity_poly.type
_entity_poly.pdbx_seq_one_letter_code
_entity_poly.pdbx_strand_id
1 'polypeptide(L)'
;MNRSKHLLLATAVAAALAAAGAAQAETTLFGRAGMAVVNSDGFPGGNGNHAWDVRADDSYIGVEGKEDLGGGLSAVYFYKFVVNADGSASGQPFDQK
;
A
#
# COMPACT_ATOMS: atom_id res chain seq x y z
N MET A 1 -39.91 33.66 1.16
CA MET A 1 -39.37 32.99 2.36
C MET A 1 -38.56 31.70 2.02
N ASN A 2 -37.99 31.58 0.81
CA ASN A 2 -37.44 30.31 0.32
C ASN A 2 -35.89 30.31 0.23
N ARG A 3 -35.25 31.47 0.04
CA ARG A 3 -33.78 31.56 -0.10
C ARG A 3 -33.02 31.17 1.17
N SER A 4 -33.56 31.48 2.35
CA SER A 4 -32.96 31.13 3.63
C SER A 4 -32.99 29.62 3.91
N LYS A 5 -34.01 28.90 3.46
CA LYS A 5 -34.14 27.44 3.62
C LYS A 5 -33.12 26.68 2.75
N HIS A 6 -32.93 27.14 1.50
CA HIS A 6 -31.91 26.58 0.61
C HIS A 6 -30.47 26.87 1.11
N LEU A 7 -30.25 28.07 1.67
CA LEU A 7 -28.96 28.43 2.26
C LEU A 7 -28.61 27.55 3.47
N LEU A 8 -29.58 27.27 4.34
CA LEU A 8 -29.43 26.36 5.48
C LEU A 8 -29.12 24.93 5.05
N LEU A 9 -29.78 24.44 3.99
CA LEU A 9 -29.51 23.09 3.48
C LEU A 9 -28.11 23.00 2.85
N ALA A 10 -27.70 24.01 2.06
CA ALA A 10 -26.37 24.05 1.46
C ALA A 10 -25.26 24.14 2.51
N THR A 11 -25.46 24.92 3.58
CA THR A 11 -24.50 25.00 4.70
C THR A 11 -24.46 23.73 5.52
N ALA A 12 -25.59 23.04 5.73
CA ALA A 12 -25.61 21.74 6.39
C ALA A 12 -24.84 20.67 5.58
N VAL A 13 -25.01 20.64 4.26
CA VAL A 13 -24.26 19.72 3.38
C VAL A 13 -22.76 20.05 3.39
N ALA A 14 -22.39 21.33 3.30
CA ALA A 14 -20.99 21.75 3.35
C ALA A 14 -20.34 21.46 4.71
N ALA A 15 -21.06 21.68 5.82
CA ALA A 15 -20.59 21.37 7.17
C ALA A 15 -20.45 19.85 7.39
N ALA A 16 -21.38 19.04 6.87
CA ALA A 16 -21.26 17.59 6.91
C ALA A 16 -20.05 17.09 6.11
N LEU A 17 -19.78 17.66 4.93
CA LEU A 17 -18.59 17.36 4.13
C LEU A 17 -17.29 17.78 4.84
N ALA A 18 -17.29 18.95 5.48
CA ALA A 18 -16.14 19.43 6.24
C ALA A 18 -15.86 18.60 7.50
N ALA A 19 -16.91 18.08 8.15
CA ALA A 19 -16.80 17.20 9.31
C ALA A 19 -16.33 15.78 8.94
N ALA A 20 -16.70 15.28 7.76
CA ALA A 20 -16.19 13.99 7.26
C ALA A 20 -14.66 14.01 7.09
N GLY A 21 -14.08 15.15 6.70
CA GLY A 21 -12.62 15.32 6.56
C GLY A 21 -11.82 15.41 7.87
N ALA A 22 -12.48 15.36 9.04
CA ALA A 22 -11.82 15.39 10.35
C ALA A 22 -11.81 14.04 11.08
N ALA A 23 -12.43 13.00 10.50
CA ALA A 23 -12.20 11.63 10.95
C ALA A 23 -10.71 11.34 10.72
N GLN A 24 -9.96 11.12 11.79
CA GLN A 24 -8.56 10.70 11.69
C GLN A 24 -8.56 9.33 10.99
N ALA A 25 -8.41 9.33 9.67
CA ALA A 25 -8.28 8.12 8.88
C ALA A 25 -7.08 7.36 9.44
N GLU A 26 -7.34 6.19 10.02
CA GLU A 26 -6.29 5.31 10.51
C GLU A 26 -5.54 4.79 9.30
N THR A 27 -4.48 5.51 8.92
CA THR A 27 -3.57 5.09 7.87
C THR A 27 -2.54 4.19 8.51
N THR A 28 -2.53 2.92 8.15
CA THR A 28 -1.55 1.96 8.61
C THR A 28 -0.43 1.86 7.58
N LEU A 29 0.78 2.25 8.00
CA LEU A 29 2.01 1.87 7.29
C LEU A 29 2.40 0.46 7.71
N PHE A 30 2.50 -0.45 6.75
CA PHE A 30 2.85 -1.85 6.99
C PHE A 30 3.97 -2.32 6.05
N GLY A 31 4.59 -3.45 6.37
CA GLY A 31 5.62 -4.02 5.51
C GLY A 31 6.17 -5.34 6.02
N ARG A 32 6.97 -5.98 5.17
CA ARG A 32 7.71 -7.22 5.44
C ARG A 32 9.11 -7.08 4.85
N ALA A 33 10.11 -7.46 5.65
CA ALA A 33 11.49 -7.65 5.18
C ALA A 33 11.83 -9.14 5.31
N GLY A 34 11.76 -9.86 4.20
CA GLY A 34 12.13 -11.26 4.10
C GLY A 34 13.44 -11.45 3.32
N MET A 35 14.34 -12.23 3.88
CA MET A 35 15.61 -12.61 3.26
C MET A 35 15.80 -14.11 3.37
N ALA A 36 16.27 -14.73 2.29
CA ALA A 36 16.58 -16.15 2.23
C ALA A 36 18.04 -16.36 1.79
N VAL A 37 18.70 -17.33 2.43
CA VAL A 37 19.99 -17.85 1.94
C VAL A 37 19.68 -19.10 1.13
N VAL A 38 20.02 -19.07 -0.16
CA VAL A 38 19.70 -20.13 -1.10
C VAL A 38 21.00 -20.76 -1.61
N ASN A 39 21.07 -22.08 -1.54
CA ASN A 39 22.09 -22.84 -2.26
C ASN A 39 21.50 -23.29 -3.60
N SER A 40 22.19 -22.98 -4.69
CA SER A 40 21.79 -23.38 -6.03
C SER A 40 22.77 -24.45 -6.52
N ASP A 41 22.28 -25.67 -6.74
CA ASP A 41 23.06 -26.73 -7.37
C ASP A 41 23.03 -26.60 -8.89
N GLY A 42 24.20 -26.69 -9.52
CA GLY A 42 24.30 -26.78 -10.97
C GLY A 42 23.66 -28.07 -11.49
N PHE A 43 22.99 -28.01 -12.65
CA PHE A 43 22.43 -29.21 -13.27
C PHE A 43 23.52 -30.21 -13.65
N PRO A 44 23.29 -31.54 -13.51
CA PRO A 44 24.24 -32.56 -13.96
C PRO A 44 24.52 -32.41 -15.46
N GLY A 45 25.79 -32.17 -15.82
CA GLY A 45 26.24 -31.99 -17.21
C GLY A 45 26.22 -30.55 -17.74
N GLY A 46 25.77 -29.58 -16.94
CA GLY A 46 25.96 -28.16 -17.20
C GLY A 46 27.15 -27.61 -16.41
N ASN A 47 27.85 -26.62 -16.95
CA ASN A 47 28.90 -25.86 -16.26
C ASN A 47 28.30 -24.91 -15.19
N GLY A 48 27.31 -25.38 -14.43
CA GLY A 48 26.60 -24.62 -13.42
C GLY A 48 27.42 -24.57 -12.13
N ASN A 49 27.83 -23.39 -11.71
CA ASN A 49 28.54 -23.20 -10.45
C ASN A 49 27.58 -23.44 -9.28
N HIS A 50 27.98 -24.27 -8.31
CA HIS A 50 27.33 -24.31 -7.00
C HIS A 50 27.52 -22.93 -6.36
N ALA A 51 26.42 -22.25 -6.06
CA ALA A 51 26.46 -20.89 -5.57
C ALA A 51 25.54 -20.71 -4.36
N TRP A 52 26.10 -20.13 -3.30
CA TRP A 52 25.35 -19.54 -2.21
C TRP A 52 24.95 -18.13 -2.62
N ASP A 53 23.67 -17.82 -2.50
CA ASP A 53 23.11 -16.53 -2.83
C ASP A 53 22.20 -16.04 -1.69
N VAL A 54 22.11 -14.73 -1.50
CA VAL A 54 21.18 -14.09 -0.57
C VAL A 54 20.12 -13.43 -1.43
N ARG A 55 18.86 -13.83 -1.27
CA ARG A 55 17.75 -13.34 -2.10
C ARG A 55 16.68 -12.68 -1.24
N ALA A 56 16.09 -11.63 -1.78
CA ALA A 56 14.89 -11.04 -1.21
C ALA A 56 13.74 -12.04 -1.33
N ASP A 57 13.02 -12.25 -0.23
CA ASP A 57 11.86 -13.14 -0.14
C ASP A 57 10.61 -12.32 0.20
N ASP A 58 9.80 -12.03 -0.83
CA ASP A 58 8.52 -11.31 -0.72
C ASP A 58 8.60 -10.09 0.22
N SER A 59 9.64 -9.28 0.03
CA SER A 59 9.83 -8.05 0.78
C SER A 59 8.98 -6.93 0.18
N TYR A 60 8.25 -6.20 1.02
CA TYR A 60 7.39 -5.11 0.58
C TYR A 60 7.16 -4.06 1.67
N ILE A 61 6.79 -2.85 1.25
CA ILE A 61 6.24 -1.80 2.10
C ILE A 61 4.88 -1.38 1.52
N GLY A 62 3.93 -1.03 2.36
CA GLY A 62 2.59 -0.66 1.92
C GLY A 62 1.87 0.26 2.88
N VAL A 63 0.79 0.85 2.38
CA VAL A 63 -0.13 1.69 3.14
C VAL A 63 -1.55 1.20 2.93
N GLU A 64 -2.30 1.10 4.02
CA GLU A 64 -3.72 0.80 3.97
C GLU A 64 -4.49 1.73 4.89
N GLY A 65 -5.78 1.88 4.61
CA GLY A 65 -6.63 2.68 5.47
C GLY A 65 -8.09 2.61 5.07
N LYS A 66 -8.92 3.07 6.00
CA LYS A 66 -10.36 3.20 5.85
C LYS A 66 -10.80 4.57 6.35
N GLU A 67 -11.57 5.27 5.53
CA GLU A 67 -12.13 6.58 5.84
C GLU A 67 -13.66 6.49 5.88
N ASP A 68 -14.26 7.03 6.95
CA ASP A 68 -15.71 7.15 7.07
C ASP A 68 -16.18 8.36 6.27
N LEU A 69 -17.06 8.14 5.29
CA LEU A 69 -17.62 9.20 4.44
C LEU A 69 -18.96 9.72 4.97
N GLY A 70 -19.41 9.22 6.12
CA GLY A 70 -20.71 9.50 6.70
C GLY A 70 -21.84 8.69 6.07
N GLY A 71 -23.00 8.66 6.74
CA GLY A 71 -24.19 7.96 6.24
C GLY A 71 -24.01 6.43 6.09
N GLY A 72 -23.02 5.84 6.76
CA GLY A 72 -22.69 4.42 6.67
C GLY A 72 -21.80 4.05 5.48
N LEU A 73 -21.30 5.04 4.71
CA LEU A 73 -20.37 4.81 3.61
C LEU A 73 -18.92 4.86 4.10
N SER A 74 -18.03 4.09 3.47
CA SER A 74 -16.59 4.17 3.72
C SER A 74 -15.79 4.12 2.43
N ALA A 75 -14.70 4.90 2.36
CA ALA A 75 -13.63 4.69 1.40
C ALA A 75 -12.57 3.76 2.00
N VAL A 76 -11.99 2.89 1.18
CA VAL A 76 -10.91 1.98 1.56
C VAL A 76 -9.82 2.09 0.52
N TYR A 77 -8.56 2.11 0.94
CA TYR A 77 -7.41 2.08 0.05
C TYR A 77 -6.34 1.12 0.57
N PHE A 78 -5.60 0.52 -0.36
CA PHE A 78 -4.51 -0.39 -0.08
C PHE A 78 -3.49 -0.28 -1.21
N TYR A 79 -2.24 -0.01 -0.87
CA TYR A 79 -1.13 0.05 -1.82
C TYR A 79 0.06 -0.72 -1.26
N LYS A 80 0.70 -1.55 -2.10
CA LYS A 80 1.89 -2.34 -1.75
C LYS A 80 2.96 -2.14 -2.81
N PHE A 81 4.18 -1.86 -2.36
CA PHE A 81 5.38 -1.72 -3.18
C PHE A 81 6.36 -2.83 -2.82
N VAL A 82 6.72 -3.65 -3.80
CA VAL A 82 7.76 -4.68 -3.62
C VAL A 82 9.13 -4.01 -3.57
N VAL A 83 9.97 -4.48 -2.65
CA VAL A 83 11.34 -4.01 -2.46
C VAL A 83 12.31 -5.18 -2.52
N ASN A 84 13.40 -5.03 -3.26
CA ASN A 84 14.50 -5.99 -3.24
C ASN A 84 15.44 -5.66 -2.08
N ALA A 85 15.32 -6.43 -1.00
CA ALA A 85 16.10 -6.25 0.23
C ALA A 85 17.49 -6.94 0.21
N ASP A 86 17.81 -7.70 -0.85
CA ASP A 86 19.09 -8.40 -1.01
C ASP A 86 20.24 -7.54 -1.53
N GLY A 87 20.01 -6.23 -1.73
CA GLY A 87 21.01 -5.31 -2.27
C GLY A 87 21.18 -5.39 -3.78
N SER A 88 20.40 -6.22 -4.48
CA SER A 88 20.34 -6.23 -5.94
C SER A 88 19.55 -5.01 -6.43
N ALA A 89 20.24 -4.07 -7.07
CA ALA A 89 19.68 -2.79 -7.53
C ALA A 89 18.65 -2.90 -8.70
N SER A 90 18.12 -4.09 -8.98
CA SER A 90 17.14 -4.36 -10.04
C SER A 90 15.68 -4.12 -9.63
N GLY A 91 15.42 -3.80 -8.36
CA GLY A 91 14.07 -3.61 -7.84
C GLY A 91 13.47 -2.27 -8.28
N GLN A 92 12.93 -2.22 -9.50
CA GLN A 92 12.09 -1.11 -9.94
C GLN A 92 10.70 -1.30 -9.30
N PRO A 93 10.29 -0.49 -8.31
CA PRO A 93 9.01 -0.69 -7.60
C PRO A 93 7.79 -0.35 -8.46
N PHE A 94 8.00 0.09 -9.72
CA PHE A 94 6.97 0.57 -10.63
C PHE A 94 6.82 -0.25 -11.91
N ASP A 95 7.58 -1.35 -12.08
CA ASP A 95 7.56 -2.19 -13.31
C ASP A 95 6.85 -3.54 -13.12
N GLN A 96 6.01 -3.65 -12.09
CA GLN A 96 5.17 -4.84 -11.85
C GLN A 96 3.85 -4.68 -12.61
N LYS A 97 3.85 -5.11 -13.88
CA LYS A 97 2.66 -5.24 -14.73
C LYS A 97 2.24 -6.69 -14.88
#